data_AF-A0A3N2KF47-F1
#
_entry.id   AF-A0A3N2KF47-F1
#
_cell.length_a   1.000
_cell.length_b   1.000
_cell.length_c   1.000
_cell.angle_alpha   90.00
_cell.angle_beta   90.00
_cell.angle_gamma   90.00
#
_symmetry.space_group_name_H-M   'P 1'
#
loop_
_entity.id
_entity.type
_entity.pdbx_description
1 polymer ?
#
loop_
_entity_poly.entity_id
_entity_poly.type
_entity_poly.pdbx_seq_one_letter_code
_entity_poly.pdbx_strand_id
1 'polypeptide(L)'
;MALTSAQEAVVIQMLAAFEGGKRIQDLPEVDGTNPFNLVTHVIDKDGESKKAALASMLPYLESQCAYGIERDKTVSSPACTRIGNADLHRSLPIHNRMKGCLLNDDGEVVEYLPPESWLGSTRDGSRGQVMVEIPDHYRKFETSGNKQRVKISEHPLPGYHHVPKMYISAYEAALQRTGNKLSSVVNDSADFRGCGNQSAWDGTCRSALGRPVTGISRTNFRAYARNRKAGSTEWNCMTYEAQKTLYWLFVIEYATLNSQAAYNPQLTSEGYRQGGLGDGVTAWDWNSWSIFNGNYPFIPCGYTDHHGNKSGIVDYYLYTENGDYIDTFTVPRYRGIENPFGHIWKWTDGINIRISPNAPTGDGLSKVFVCDDPEKFTDSNYNGYSHVGNEARNEGYVKEIIFGEYGEIMPSVSSGAGSTTYFCDYHYTNIPSAENLRGVLFGGDANCSAFAGFAFAYTLNAPSSTSASVGSRLCFFPKA
;
A
#
# COMPACT_ATOMS: atom_id res chain seq x y z
N MET A 1 -32.78 -66.82 18.69
CA MET A 1 -33.14 -66.95 17.25
C MET A 1 -31.83 -67.02 16.48
N ALA A 2 -31.60 -68.10 15.74
CA ALA A 2 -30.47 -68.15 14.81
C ALA A 2 -30.78 -67.24 13.62
N LEU A 3 -29.80 -66.50 13.13
CA LEU A 3 -29.92 -65.75 11.90
C LEU A 3 -30.12 -66.74 10.75
N THR A 4 -30.93 -66.37 9.77
CA THR A 4 -31.02 -67.15 8.53
C THR A 4 -29.73 -66.99 7.74
N SER A 5 -29.40 -67.95 6.88
CA SER A 5 -28.18 -67.87 6.05
C SER A 5 -28.10 -66.59 5.21
N ALA A 6 -29.25 -66.02 4.81
CA ALA A 6 -29.32 -64.74 4.12
C ALA A 6 -28.96 -63.56 5.05
N GLN A 7 -29.39 -63.60 6.31
CA GLN A 7 -29.04 -62.58 7.30
C GLN A 7 -27.57 -62.68 7.73
N GLU A 8 -27.03 -63.90 7.85
CA GLU A 8 -25.61 -64.11 8.11
C GLU A 8 -24.73 -63.52 6.99
N ALA A 9 -25.12 -63.71 5.72
CA ALA A 9 -24.43 -63.12 4.59
C ALA A 9 -24.41 -61.59 4.65
N VAL A 10 -25.51 -60.96 5.07
CA VAL A 10 -25.60 -59.50 5.25
C VAL A 10 -24.72 -59.04 6.42
N VAL A 11 -24.73 -59.76 7.54
CA VAL A 11 -23.87 -59.43 8.71
C VAL A 11 -22.39 -59.54 8.37
N ILE A 12 -21.99 -60.55 7.58
CA ILE A 12 -20.61 -60.68 7.10
C ILE A 12 -20.22 -59.50 6.21
N GLN A 13 -21.11 -59.03 5.34
CA GLN A 13 -20.87 -57.83 4.52
C GLN A 13 -20.75 -56.57 5.38
N MET A 14 -21.58 -56.42 6.41
CA MET A 14 -21.50 -55.31 7.36
C MET A 14 -20.20 -55.34 8.16
N LEU A 15 -19.76 -56.51 8.63
CA LEU A 15 -18.49 -56.67 9.34
C LEU A 15 -17.31 -56.28 8.45
N ALA A 16 -17.29 -56.77 7.21
CA ALA A 16 -16.25 -56.45 6.24
C ALA A 16 -16.19 -54.94 5.93
N ALA A 17 -17.35 -54.28 5.85
CA ALA A 17 -17.42 -52.82 5.66
C ALA A 17 -16.96 -52.05 6.91
N PHE A 18 -17.27 -52.54 8.11
CA PHE A 18 -16.84 -51.94 9.37
C PHE A 18 -15.33 -52.08 9.59
N GLU A 19 -14.78 -53.25 9.32
CA GLU A 19 -13.33 -53.52 9.42
C GLU A 19 -12.52 -52.81 8.33
N GLY A 20 -13.09 -52.63 7.14
CA GLY A 20 -12.46 -51.90 6.03
C GLY A 20 -12.62 -50.38 6.10
N GLY A 21 -13.46 -49.86 7.00
CA GLY A 21 -13.72 -48.44 7.16
C GLY A 21 -12.54 -47.71 7.80
N LYS A 22 -12.05 -46.65 7.15
CA LYS A 22 -10.97 -45.79 7.70
C LYS A 22 -11.56 -44.56 8.38
N ARG A 23 -10.97 -44.13 9.49
CA ARG A 23 -11.29 -42.82 10.08
C ARG A 23 -10.65 -41.72 9.24
N ILE A 24 -11.17 -40.50 9.32
CA ILE A 24 -10.66 -39.37 8.53
C ILE A 24 -9.16 -39.13 8.73
N GLN A 25 -8.66 -39.33 9.95
CA GLN A 25 -7.24 -39.21 10.33
C GLN A 25 -6.34 -40.34 9.76
N ASP A 26 -6.94 -41.45 9.33
CA ASP A 26 -6.24 -42.61 8.75
C ASP A 26 -6.33 -42.59 7.21
N LEU A 27 -6.99 -41.57 6.64
CA LEU A 27 -7.03 -41.34 5.20
C LEU A 27 -5.73 -40.64 4.75
N PRO A 28 -5.18 -41.01 3.59
CA PRO A 28 -4.06 -40.28 3.01
C PRO A 28 -4.50 -38.85 2.67
N GLU A 29 -3.59 -37.89 2.82
CA GLU A 29 -3.81 -36.53 2.34
C GLU A 29 -3.99 -36.54 0.81
N VAL A 30 -4.85 -35.65 0.33
CA VAL A 30 -5.09 -35.47 -1.11
C VAL A 30 -3.99 -34.59 -1.68
N ASP A 31 -3.16 -35.14 -2.56
CA ASP A 31 -2.14 -34.40 -3.30
C ASP A 31 -2.52 -34.27 -4.79
N GLY A 32 -2.20 -33.13 -5.41
CA GLY A 32 -2.31 -32.90 -6.86
C GLY A 32 -3.69 -33.03 -7.51
N THR A 33 -4.80 -33.11 -6.76
CA THR A 33 -6.11 -33.47 -7.32
C THR A 33 -7.01 -32.24 -7.58
N ASN A 34 -7.61 -32.18 -8.78
CA ASN A 34 -8.57 -31.14 -9.15
C ASN A 34 -9.80 -31.15 -8.20
N PRO A 35 -10.14 -30.04 -7.53
CA PRO A 35 -11.25 -29.98 -6.57
C PRO A 35 -12.63 -30.31 -7.16
N PHE A 36 -12.80 -30.28 -8.49
CA PHE A 36 -14.02 -30.74 -9.16
C PHE A 36 -14.22 -32.27 -9.10
N ASN A 37 -13.16 -33.03 -8.80
CA ASN A 37 -13.21 -34.48 -8.65
C ASN A 37 -13.31 -34.91 -7.18
N LEU A 38 -13.28 -33.95 -6.25
CA LEU A 38 -13.35 -34.22 -4.81
C LEU A 38 -14.79 -34.09 -4.31
N VAL A 39 -15.21 -35.04 -3.48
CA VAL A 39 -16.48 -34.99 -2.76
C VAL A 39 -16.20 -34.94 -1.26
N THR A 40 -16.97 -34.13 -0.55
CA THR A 40 -16.91 -34.03 0.91
C THR A 40 -18.23 -34.53 1.51
N HIS A 41 -18.11 -35.08 2.72
CA HIS A 41 -19.24 -35.46 3.54
C HIS A 41 -19.77 -34.23 4.27
N VAL A 42 -21.07 -34.00 4.20
CA VAL A 42 -21.76 -32.89 4.87
C VAL A 42 -22.95 -33.40 5.64
N ILE A 43 -23.34 -32.71 6.71
CA ILE A 43 -24.60 -32.95 7.42
C ILE A 43 -25.53 -31.81 7.02
N ASP A 44 -26.69 -32.14 6.46
CA ASP A 44 -27.70 -31.15 6.08
C ASP A 44 -28.59 -30.79 7.28
N LYS A 45 -29.40 -29.74 7.16
CA LYS A 45 -30.25 -29.18 8.23
C LYS A 45 -31.29 -30.15 8.79
N ASP A 46 -31.55 -31.25 8.09
CA ASP A 46 -32.39 -32.37 8.52
C ASP A 46 -31.62 -33.39 9.39
N GLY A 47 -30.32 -33.19 9.60
CA GLY A 47 -29.44 -34.08 10.34
C GLY A 47 -28.91 -35.26 9.51
N GLU A 48 -29.28 -35.34 8.23
CA GLU A 48 -28.89 -36.44 7.35
C GLU A 48 -27.50 -36.23 6.74
N SER A 49 -26.77 -37.34 6.64
CA SER A 49 -25.45 -37.41 6.03
C SER A 49 -25.55 -37.39 4.50
N LYS A 50 -24.95 -36.37 3.85
CA LYS A 50 -25.00 -36.17 2.40
C LYS A 50 -23.60 -35.99 1.82
N LYS A 51 -23.49 -36.17 0.49
CA LYS A 51 -22.28 -35.90 -0.28
C LYS A 51 -22.41 -34.57 -1.02
N ALA A 52 -21.39 -33.74 -0.99
CA ALA A 52 -21.30 -32.51 -1.77
C ALA A 52 -20.00 -32.50 -2.59
N ALA A 53 -20.01 -31.92 -3.78
CA ALA A 53 -18.77 -31.70 -4.54
C ALA A 53 -17.99 -30.59 -3.85
N LEU A 54 -16.72 -30.80 -3.50
CA LEU A 54 -15.90 -29.79 -2.82
C LEU A 54 -15.85 -28.48 -3.62
N ALA A 55 -15.70 -28.58 -4.95
CA ALA A 55 -15.75 -27.43 -5.85
C ALA A 55 -17.04 -26.60 -5.76
N SER A 56 -18.17 -27.19 -5.37
CA SER A 56 -19.44 -26.47 -5.24
C SER A 56 -19.51 -25.58 -3.99
N MET A 57 -18.64 -25.83 -3.00
CA MET A 57 -18.54 -25.02 -1.79
C MET A 57 -17.53 -23.86 -1.92
N LEU A 58 -16.58 -23.93 -2.87
CA LEU A 58 -15.52 -22.93 -3.03
C LEU A 58 -16.01 -21.53 -3.49
N PRO A 59 -16.94 -21.37 -4.46
CA PRO A 59 -17.46 -20.05 -4.85
C PRO A 59 -18.30 -19.37 -3.76
N TYR A 60 -19.03 -20.18 -2.97
CA TYR A 60 -19.81 -19.68 -1.83
C TYR A 60 -18.88 -19.10 -0.76
N LEU A 61 -17.73 -19.75 -0.51
CA LEU A 61 -16.71 -19.23 0.41
C LEU A 61 -16.10 -17.90 -0.06
N GLU A 62 -15.72 -17.75 -1.34
CA GLU A 62 -15.13 -16.48 -1.82
C GLU A 62 -16.13 -15.31 -1.69
N SER A 63 -17.39 -15.51 -2.09
CA SER A 63 -18.43 -14.48 -1.99
C SER A 63 -18.79 -14.10 -0.55
N GLN A 64 -18.53 -14.97 0.43
CA GLN A 64 -18.78 -14.72 1.85
C GLN A 64 -17.57 -14.16 2.60
N CYS A 65 -16.35 -14.55 2.20
CA CYS A 65 -15.12 -14.26 2.94
C CYS A 65 -14.26 -13.17 2.29
N ALA A 66 -14.61 -12.72 1.08
CA ALA A 66 -13.86 -11.68 0.39
C ALA A 66 -14.73 -10.49 0.00
N TYR A 67 -14.09 -9.33 -0.09
CA TYR A 67 -14.68 -8.09 -0.57
C TYR A 67 -13.66 -7.33 -1.40
N GLY A 68 -14.13 -6.51 -2.33
CA GLY A 68 -13.27 -5.90 -3.31
C GLY A 68 -14.01 -4.97 -4.27
N ILE A 69 -13.34 -4.64 -5.36
CA ILE A 69 -13.87 -3.76 -6.39
C ILE A 69 -13.67 -4.35 -7.79
N GLU A 70 -14.52 -3.92 -8.71
CA GLU A 70 -14.44 -4.16 -10.14
C GLU A 70 -14.40 -2.83 -10.88
N ARG A 71 -13.52 -2.72 -11.88
CA ARG A 71 -13.56 -1.65 -12.87
C ARG A 71 -13.66 -2.24 -14.27
N ASP A 72 -14.34 -1.52 -15.16
CA ASP A 72 -14.34 -1.80 -16.59
C ASP A 72 -13.36 -0.85 -17.29
N LYS A 73 -12.31 -1.39 -17.91
CA LYS A 73 -11.26 -0.60 -18.56
C LYS A 73 -11.75 0.25 -19.75
N THR A 74 -12.95 -0.02 -20.26
CA THR A 74 -13.55 0.77 -21.35
C THR A 74 -14.38 1.95 -20.84
N VAL A 75 -14.66 2.01 -19.54
CA VAL A 75 -15.45 3.09 -18.94
C VAL A 75 -14.50 4.18 -18.45
N SER A 76 -14.69 5.39 -18.99
CA SER A 76 -13.91 6.58 -18.63
C SER A 76 -14.36 7.17 -17.29
N SER A 77 -14.22 6.40 -16.21
CA SER A 77 -14.62 6.78 -14.85
C SER A 77 -13.62 6.25 -13.82
N PRO A 78 -13.34 7.00 -12.74
CA PRO A 78 -12.56 6.49 -11.61
C PRO A 78 -13.42 5.66 -10.65
N ALA A 79 -14.75 5.73 -10.74
CA ALA A 79 -15.64 5.00 -9.85
C ALA A 79 -15.52 3.49 -10.10
N CYS A 80 -15.42 2.73 -9.01
CA CYS A 80 -15.39 1.27 -9.05
C CYS A 80 -16.68 0.68 -8.50
N THR A 81 -17.06 -0.48 -9.01
CA THR A 81 -18.21 -1.24 -8.49
C THR A 81 -17.74 -2.13 -7.34
N ARG A 82 -18.37 -2.04 -6.18
CA ARG A 82 -18.11 -2.95 -5.06
C ARG A 82 -18.56 -4.37 -5.41
N ILE A 83 -17.71 -5.35 -5.15
CA ILE A 83 -17.99 -6.79 -5.35
C ILE A 83 -17.63 -7.58 -4.08
N GLY A 84 -18.13 -8.82 -4.00
CA GLY A 84 -17.95 -9.70 -2.84
C GLY A 84 -18.97 -9.43 -1.74
N ASN A 85 -18.62 -9.71 -0.50
CA ASN A 85 -19.51 -9.59 0.65
C ASN A 85 -19.75 -8.11 1.01
N ALA A 86 -21.02 -7.70 0.94
CA ALA A 86 -21.46 -6.34 1.28
C ALA A 86 -21.29 -5.98 2.77
N ASP A 87 -21.46 -6.95 3.68
CA ASP A 87 -21.23 -6.73 5.11
C ASP A 87 -19.75 -6.46 5.40
N LEU A 88 -18.83 -7.10 4.68
CA LEU A 88 -17.40 -6.84 4.82
C LEU A 88 -16.99 -5.47 4.24
N HIS A 89 -17.68 -4.96 3.22
CA HIS A 89 -17.51 -3.56 2.78
C HIS A 89 -17.99 -2.54 3.83
N ARG A 90 -18.97 -2.89 4.67
CA ARG A 90 -19.39 -2.06 5.81
C ARG A 90 -18.44 -2.17 7.00
N SER A 91 -18.08 -3.39 7.36
CA SER A 91 -17.28 -3.68 8.57
C SER A 91 -15.77 -3.54 8.37
N LEU A 92 -15.29 -3.53 7.11
CA LEU A 92 -13.91 -3.32 6.70
C LEU A 92 -12.89 -4.03 7.60
N PRO A 93 -12.96 -5.36 7.76
CA PRO A 93 -12.24 -6.08 8.81
C PRO A 93 -10.71 -5.93 8.72
N ILE A 94 -10.15 -5.92 7.52
CA ILE A 94 -8.70 -5.69 7.31
C ILE A 94 -8.35 -4.22 7.64
N HIS A 95 -9.10 -3.25 7.12
CA HIS A 95 -8.80 -1.82 7.35
C HIS A 95 -8.98 -1.40 8.81
N ASN A 96 -9.94 -2.00 9.53
CA ASN A 96 -10.17 -1.71 10.95
C ASN A 96 -9.11 -2.35 11.86
N ARG A 97 -8.33 -3.31 11.35
CA ARG A 97 -7.15 -3.83 12.03
C ARG A 97 -5.88 -3.00 11.79
N MET A 98 -5.91 -2.01 10.88
CA MET A 98 -4.81 -1.03 10.76
C MET A 98 -4.74 -0.16 12.03
N LYS A 99 -3.59 -0.14 12.70
CA LYS A 99 -3.46 0.49 14.03
C LYS A 99 -2.14 1.23 14.16
N GLY A 100 -2.21 2.46 14.68
CA GLY A 100 -1.03 3.20 15.12
C GLY A 100 -0.33 2.48 16.28
N CYS A 101 0.99 2.48 16.26
CA CYS A 101 1.82 1.86 17.29
C CYS A 101 3.18 2.57 17.42
N LEU A 102 3.84 2.36 18.55
CA LEU A 102 5.24 2.66 18.78
C LEU A 102 6.04 1.37 18.59
N LEU A 103 6.90 1.33 17.58
CA LEU A 103 7.70 0.16 17.22
C LEU A 103 9.18 0.39 17.59
N ASN A 104 9.76 -0.46 18.44
CA ASN A 104 11.19 -0.33 18.78
C ASN A 104 12.09 -0.80 17.63
N ASP A 105 13.39 -0.51 17.71
CA ASP A 105 14.37 -0.86 16.65
C ASP A 105 14.46 -2.38 16.40
N ASP A 106 14.10 -3.22 17.38
CA ASP A 106 14.07 -4.68 17.25
C ASP A 106 12.85 -5.23 16.50
N GLY A 107 11.82 -4.40 16.30
CA GLY A 107 10.58 -4.77 15.62
C GLY A 107 9.44 -5.14 16.55
N GLU A 108 9.54 -4.85 17.84
CA GLU A 108 8.51 -5.14 18.83
C GLU A 108 7.62 -3.91 19.05
N VAL A 109 6.31 -4.16 19.13
CA VAL A 109 5.34 -3.12 19.46
C VAL A 109 5.43 -2.81 20.95
N VAL A 110 5.91 -1.61 21.27
CA VAL A 110 6.01 -1.09 22.64
C VAL A 110 4.64 -0.64 23.16
N GLU A 111 3.84 -0.04 22.28
CA GLU A 111 2.51 0.48 22.62
C GLU A 111 1.65 0.55 21.36
N TYR A 112 0.39 0.14 21.45
CA TYR A 112 -0.63 0.51 20.46
C TYR A 112 -1.24 1.86 20.84
N LEU A 113 -1.22 2.80 19.91
CA LEU A 113 -1.71 4.16 20.13
C LEU A 113 -3.24 4.19 20.20
N PRO A 114 -3.85 5.09 21.00
CA PRO A 114 -5.30 5.16 21.12
C PRO A 114 -5.97 5.46 19.76
N PRO A 115 -6.99 4.70 19.34
CA PRO A 115 -7.54 4.82 17.98
C PRO A 115 -8.21 6.17 17.71
N GLU A 116 -8.68 6.85 18.75
CA GLU A 116 -9.41 8.11 18.65
C GLU A 116 -8.50 9.32 18.45
N SER A 117 -7.31 9.32 19.05
CA SER A 117 -6.33 10.41 19.00
C SER A 117 -5.00 9.93 19.57
N TRP A 118 -3.89 10.31 18.94
CA TRP A 118 -2.53 9.98 19.42
C TRP A 118 -1.89 11.09 20.26
N LEU A 119 -2.57 12.24 20.43
CA LEU A 119 -1.97 13.42 21.07
C LEU A 119 -1.47 13.19 22.51
N GLY A 120 -2.09 12.25 23.24
CA GLY A 120 -1.71 11.90 24.61
C GLY A 120 -0.49 10.98 24.73
N SER A 121 -0.03 10.37 23.63
CA SER A 121 1.12 9.45 23.64
C SER A 121 2.42 10.17 23.33
N THR A 122 3.52 9.74 23.98
CA THR A 122 4.88 10.20 23.69
C THR A 122 5.37 9.59 22.38
N ARG A 123 5.60 10.46 21.38
CA ARG A 123 5.89 10.10 19.98
C ARG A 123 7.23 10.66 19.49
N ASP A 124 8.08 11.09 20.40
CA ASP A 124 9.32 11.83 20.15
C ASP A 124 10.50 10.94 19.71
N GLY A 125 10.30 9.63 19.60
CA GLY A 125 11.32 8.64 19.26
C GLY A 125 11.95 7.93 20.45
N SER A 126 11.72 8.40 21.68
CA SER A 126 12.27 7.78 22.90
C SER A 126 11.71 6.38 23.20
N ARG A 127 10.53 6.07 22.66
CA ARG A 127 9.79 4.81 22.87
C ARG A 127 9.61 3.99 21.59
N GLY A 128 10.36 4.32 20.53
CA GLY A 128 10.22 3.71 19.22
C GLY A 128 9.66 4.66 18.17
N GLN A 129 9.43 4.11 16.98
CA GLN A 129 8.94 4.83 15.81
C GLN A 129 7.43 4.80 15.76
N VAL A 130 6.82 5.90 15.33
CA VAL A 130 5.37 5.99 15.12
C VAL A 130 5.02 5.32 13.79
N MET A 131 4.46 4.12 13.87
CA MET A 131 4.14 3.30 12.71
C MET A 131 2.66 2.96 12.69
N VAL A 132 2.16 2.60 11.52
CA VAL A 132 0.85 1.95 11.35
C VAL A 132 1.12 0.50 11.01
N GLU A 133 0.63 -0.41 11.86
CA GLU A 133 0.61 -1.84 11.57
C GLU A 133 -0.44 -2.09 10.47
N ILE A 134 0.01 -2.62 9.34
CA ILE A 134 -0.85 -3.17 8.29
C ILE A 134 -1.00 -4.65 8.58
N PRO A 135 -2.23 -5.14 8.85
CA PRO A 135 -2.42 -6.55 9.19
C PRO A 135 -2.09 -7.46 8.01
N ASP A 136 -1.71 -8.68 8.35
CA ASP A 136 -1.69 -9.78 7.40
C ASP A 136 -3.07 -9.98 6.76
N HIS A 137 -3.07 -10.20 5.46
CA HIS A 137 -4.28 -10.46 4.69
C HIS A 137 -3.93 -11.14 3.38
N TYR A 138 -4.94 -11.42 2.57
CA TYR A 138 -4.80 -12.06 1.29
C TYR A 138 -5.41 -11.18 0.22
N ARG A 139 -4.80 -11.10 -0.96
CA ARG A 139 -5.32 -10.32 -2.10
C ARG A 139 -5.30 -11.12 -3.39
N LYS A 140 -6.23 -10.82 -4.29
CA LYS A 140 -6.35 -11.45 -5.60
C LYS A 140 -6.67 -10.41 -6.66
N PHE A 141 -5.99 -10.53 -7.80
CA PHE A 141 -6.20 -9.70 -8.98
C PHE A 141 -6.65 -10.57 -10.15
N GLU A 142 -7.73 -10.18 -10.81
CA GLU A 142 -8.30 -10.96 -11.91
C GLU A 142 -8.66 -10.04 -13.08
N THR A 143 -8.35 -10.48 -14.30
CA THR A 143 -8.82 -9.84 -15.53
C THR A 143 -9.72 -10.80 -16.29
N SER A 144 -10.93 -10.35 -16.61
CA SER A 144 -11.92 -11.12 -17.38
C SER A 144 -12.49 -10.23 -18.49
N GLY A 145 -11.93 -10.33 -19.70
CA GLY A 145 -12.22 -9.39 -20.78
C GLY A 145 -11.82 -7.97 -20.38
N ASN A 146 -12.78 -7.03 -20.40
CA ASN A 146 -12.53 -5.63 -20.03
C ASN A 146 -12.60 -5.38 -18.51
N LYS A 147 -13.06 -6.36 -17.73
CA LYS A 147 -13.26 -6.21 -16.28
C LYS A 147 -12.00 -6.60 -15.52
N GLN A 148 -11.53 -5.69 -14.67
CA GLN A 148 -10.46 -5.93 -13.72
C GLN A 148 -11.03 -5.93 -12.30
N ARG A 149 -10.69 -6.95 -11.52
CA ARG A 149 -11.18 -7.15 -10.16
C ARG A 149 -10.03 -7.21 -9.19
N VAL A 150 -10.19 -6.52 -8.07
CA VAL A 150 -9.30 -6.61 -6.93
C VAL A 150 -10.12 -7.03 -5.73
N LYS A 151 -9.72 -8.11 -5.06
CA LYS A 151 -10.41 -8.64 -3.89
C LYS A 151 -9.40 -8.86 -2.76
N ILE A 152 -9.86 -8.68 -1.53
CA ILE A 152 -9.10 -9.00 -0.32
C ILE A 152 -9.91 -9.92 0.61
N SER A 153 -9.20 -10.70 1.42
CA SER A 153 -9.78 -11.61 2.42
C SER A 153 -8.85 -11.75 3.63
N GLU A 154 -9.43 -12.05 4.79
CA GLU A 154 -8.68 -12.46 5.98
C GLU A 154 -8.25 -13.93 5.92
N HIS A 155 -8.78 -14.70 4.96
CA HIS A 155 -8.56 -16.13 4.84
C HIS A 155 -7.75 -16.47 3.56
N PRO A 156 -6.93 -17.55 3.60
CA PRO A 156 -6.18 -18.04 2.45
C PRO A 156 -7.09 -18.72 1.44
N LEU A 157 -7.82 -17.92 0.65
CA LEU A 157 -8.72 -18.42 -0.38
C LEU A 157 -7.94 -18.84 -1.64
N PRO A 158 -8.45 -19.79 -2.45
CA PRO A 158 -7.78 -20.23 -3.67
C PRO A 158 -7.46 -19.08 -4.63
N GLY A 159 -6.19 -19.00 -5.05
CA GLY A 159 -5.69 -17.98 -5.96
C GLY A 159 -5.46 -16.60 -5.32
N TYR A 160 -5.57 -16.47 -4.00
CA TYR A 160 -5.15 -15.26 -3.30
C TYR A 160 -3.68 -15.36 -2.88
N HIS A 161 -2.95 -14.27 -3.03
CA HIS A 161 -1.58 -14.12 -2.54
C HIS A 161 -1.59 -13.54 -1.13
N HIS A 162 -0.77 -14.11 -0.26
CA HIS A 162 -0.55 -13.60 1.08
C HIS A 162 0.18 -12.26 1.03
N VAL A 163 -0.32 -11.28 1.76
CA VAL A 163 0.33 -10.01 2.06
C VAL A 163 0.77 -10.09 3.52
N PRO A 164 2.08 -10.27 3.78
CA PRO A 164 2.57 -10.33 5.15
C PRO A 164 2.25 -9.06 5.92
N LYS A 165 2.10 -9.21 7.24
CA LYS A 165 2.07 -8.07 8.16
C LYS A 165 3.29 -7.18 7.90
N MET A 166 3.07 -5.87 7.84
CA MET A 166 4.13 -4.88 7.69
C MET A 166 3.80 -3.63 8.49
N TYR A 167 4.78 -2.77 8.69
CA TYR A 167 4.60 -1.50 9.38
C TYR A 167 5.05 -0.37 8.47
N ILE A 168 4.21 0.64 8.32
CA ILE A 168 4.49 1.83 7.50
C ILE A 168 4.46 3.05 8.40
N SER A 169 5.44 3.93 8.29
CA SER A 169 5.50 5.13 9.12
C SER A 169 4.25 5.99 8.96
N ALA A 170 3.71 6.44 10.09
CA ALA A 170 2.56 7.33 10.08
C ALA A 170 2.86 8.63 9.33
N TYR A 171 4.05 9.18 9.56
CA TYR A 171 4.51 10.41 8.92
C TYR A 171 5.46 10.09 7.76
N GLU A 172 5.61 11.05 6.87
CA GLU A 172 6.80 11.11 6.02
C GLU A 172 8.05 11.20 6.91
N ALA A 173 9.12 10.52 6.50
CA ALA A 173 10.20 10.23 7.42
C ALA A 173 10.96 11.50 7.85
N ALA A 174 11.29 11.58 9.14
CA ALA A 174 12.35 12.42 9.66
C ALA A 174 13.70 11.67 9.62
N LEU A 175 14.79 12.32 10.02
CA LEU A 175 16.09 11.66 10.19
C LEU A 175 16.64 12.02 11.57
N GLN A 176 16.91 11.00 12.39
CA GLN A 176 17.77 11.17 13.54
C GLN A 176 19.20 11.35 13.03
N ARG A 177 19.74 12.56 13.15
CA ARG A 177 21.06 12.93 12.62
C ARG A 177 22.15 12.17 13.37
N THR A 178 22.01 12.03 14.68
CA THR A 178 22.84 11.14 15.49
C THR A 178 22.61 9.70 15.04
N GLY A 179 23.65 9.07 14.48
CA GLY A 179 23.59 7.70 13.96
C GLY A 179 22.90 7.54 12.61
N ASN A 180 22.45 8.62 11.97
CA ASN A 180 21.79 8.61 10.65
C ASN A 180 20.67 7.56 10.57
N LYS A 181 19.68 7.62 11.47
CA LYS A 181 18.54 6.68 11.52
C LYS A 181 17.28 7.31 10.94
N LEU A 182 16.79 6.78 9.82
CA LEU A 182 15.55 7.24 9.21
C LEU A 182 14.38 7.01 10.18
N SER A 183 13.56 8.01 10.49
CA SER A 183 12.66 8.02 11.64
C SER A 183 11.23 8.40 11.30
N SER A 184 10.27 8.00 12.15
CA SER A 184 8.92 8.53 12.17
C SER A 184 8.58 8.94 13.60
N VAL A 185 8.62 10.25 13.84
CA VAL A 185 8.50 10.84 15.18
C VAL A 185 7.87 12.22 15.10
N VAL A 186 7.33 12.68 16.23
CA VAL A 186 6.98 14.08 16.48
C VAL A 186 8.04 14.65 17.41
N ASN A 187 9.12 15.20 16.83
CA ASN A 187 10.27 15.72 17.57
C ASN A 187 10.84 16.96 16.86
N ASP A 188 10.90 18.07 17.58
CA ASP A 188 11.38 19.37 17.09
C ASP A 188 12.81 19.70 17.54
N SER A 189 13.53 18.75 18.12
CA SER A 189 14.94 18.95 18.47
C SER A 189 15.82 19.02 17.21
N ALA A 190 16.98 19.66 17.36
CA ALA A 190 17.99 19.78 16.31
C ALA A 190 18.48 18.42 15.76
N ASP A 191 18.40 17.35 16.55
CA ASP A 191 18.77 15.99 16.14
C ASP A 191 17.78 15.38 15.15
N PHE A 192 16.56 15.90 15.08
CA PHE A 192 15.52 15.48 14.14
C PHE A 192 15.17 16.56 13.11
N ARG A 193 16.01 17.59 12.96
CA ARG A 193 15.80 18.65 11.97
C ARG A 193 15.65 18.04 10.57
N GLY A 194 14.49 18.28 9.96
CA GLY A 194 14.11 17.80 8.64
C GLY A 194 14.71 18.65 7.51
N CYS A 195 13.97 18.73 6.41
CA CYS A 195 14.35 19.45 5.20
C CYS A 195 15.81 19.09 4.81
N GLY A 196 16.59 20.10 4.42
CA GLY A 196 18.02 19.99 4.11
C GLY A 196 18.94 20.29 5.31
N ASN A 197 18.43 20.18 6.55
CA ASN A 197 19.16 20.47 7.80
C ASN A 197 19.58 21.94 8.00
N GLN A 198 18.76 22.89 7.56
CA GLN A 198 19.06 24.33 7.67
C GLN A 198 18.83 24.87 9.10
N SER A 199 19.86 24.84 9.94
CA SER A 199 19.77 25.37 11.32
C SER A 199 19.45 26.87 11.40
N ALA A 200 19.77 27.63 10.36
CA ALA A 200 19.46 29.05 10.28
C ALA A 200 17.95 29.35 10.18
N TRP A 201 17.12 28.32 9.98
CA TRP A 201 15.66 28.45 9.92
C TRP A 201 14.99 28.09 11.25
N ASP A 202 15.73 27.61 12.24
CA ASP A 202 15.15 27.21 13.51
C ASP A 202 14.45 28.41 14.19
N GLY A 203 13.23 28.20 14.67
CA GLY A 203 12.41 29.25 15.29
C GLY A 203 11.73 30.23 14.32
N THR A 204 11.90 30.05 13.01
CA THR A 204 11.24 30.85 11.97
C THR A 204 9.94 30.19 11.46
N CYS A 205 9.14 30.93 10.69
CA CYS A 205 7.95 30.35 10.03
C CYS A 205 8.29 29.20 9.06
N ARG A 206 9.54 29.15 8.56
CA ARG A 206 10.07 28.12 7.66
C ARG A 206 10.95 27.09 8.36
N SER A 207 10.80 26.94 9.68
CA SER A 207 11.58 26.00 10.49
C SER A 207 11.55 24.58 9.92
N ALA A 208 12.73 23.95 9.87
CA ALA A 208 12.89 22.55 9.51
C ALA A 208 12.69 21.60 10.71
N LEU A 209 12.52 22.13 11.92
CA LEU A 209 12.28 21.32 13.12
C LEU A 209 10.91 20.65 13.07
N GLY A 210 10.86 19.36 13.41
CA GLY A 210 9.63 18.55 13.34
C GLY A 210 9.08 18.35 11.93
N ARG A 211 9.88 18.59 10.89
CA ARG A 211 9.51 18.38 9.49
C ARG A 211 10.10 17.09 8.92
N PRO A 212 9.49 16.51 7.88
CA PRO A 212 10.10 15.43 7.12
C PRO A 212 11.49 15.83 6.59
N VAL A 213 12.39 14.86 6.48
CA VAL A 213 13.70 15.03 5.85
C VAL A 213 13.57 14.86 4.34
N THR A 214 14.26 15.71 3.58
CA THR A 214 14.34 15.62 2.11
C THR A 214 15.77 15.88 1.64
N GLY A 215 15.99 15.87 0.32
CA GLY A 215 17.33 16.06 -0.25
C GLY A 215 18.23 14.85 -0.06
N ILE A 216 17.65 13.66 0.09
CA ILE A 216 18.37 12.39 0.28
C ILE A 216 17.99 11.44 -0.86
N SER A 217 18.97 10.70 -1.36
CA SER A 217 18.79 9.69 -2.43
C SER A 217 18.11 8.44 -1.89
N ARG A 218 17.48 7.63 -2.75
CA ARG A 218 16.95 6.31 -2.35
C ARG A 218 18.01 5.44 -1.67
N THR A 219 19.22 5.42 -2.20
CA THR A 219 20.36 4.65 -1.67
C THR A 219 20.61 4.96 -0.19
N ASN A 220 20.71 6.24 0.14
CA ASN A 220 20.92 6.71 1.51
C ASN A 220 19.67 6.52 2.38
N PHE A 221 18.47 6.70 1.84
CA PHE A 221 17.23 6.42 2.58
C PHE A 221 17.16 4.96 3.03
N ARG A 222 17.47 4.00 2.15
CA ARG A 222 17.57 2.58 2.51
C ARG A 222 18.63 2.35 3.58
N ALA A 223 19.83 2.92 3.42
CA ALA A 223 20.91 2.78 4.40
C ALA A 223 20.52 3.31 5.78
N TYR A 224 19.90 4.49 5.84
CA TYR A 224 19.49 5.13 7.09
C TYR A 224 18.34 4.41 7.77
N ALA A 225 17.44 3.77 7.03
CA ALA A 225 16.45 2.89 7.63
C ALA A 225 17.12 1.67 8.28
N ARG A 226 18.08 1.03 7.59
CA ARG A 226 18.79 -0.16 8.11
C ARG A 226 19.68 0.13 9.30
N ASN A 227 20.16 1.37 9.46
CA ASN A 227 20.90 1.79 10.66
C ASN A 227 20.11 1.63 11.97
N ARG A 228 18.79 1.42 11.91
CA ARG A 228 17.99 1.08 13.08
C ARG A 228 18.36 -0.27 13.70
N LYS A 229 18.59 -1.27 12.86
CA LYS A 229 18.91 -2.63 13.29
C LYS A 229 20.08 -3.16 12.46
N ALA A 230 21.29 -3.02 13.01
CA ALA A 230 22.52 -3.41 12.33
C ALA A 230 22.48 -4.88 11.90
N GLY A 231 22.89 -5.16 10.66
CA GLY A 231 22.85 -6.51 10.09
C GLY A 231 21.47 -7.00 9.67
N SER A 232 20.41 -6.19 9.80
CA SER A 232 19.06 -6.52 9.36
C SER A 232 18.65 -5.75 8.10
N THR A 233 17.75 -6.37 7.35
CA THR A 233 17.06 -5.81 6.17
C THR A 233 15.57 -5.63 6.43
N GLU A 234 15.12 -5.77 7.68
CA GLU A 234 13.71 -5.60 8.05
C GLU A 234 13.28 -4.13 7.95
N TRP A 235 14.15 -3.20 8.37
CA TRP A 235 13.95 -1.76 8.20
C TRP A 235 14.36 -1.30 6.82
N ASN A 236 13.46 -0.62 6.10
CA ASN A 236 13.74 -0.01 4.82
C ASN A 236 13.08 1.37 4.74
N CYS A 237 13.46 2.17 3.73
CA CYS A 237 12.62 3.29 3.33
C CYS A 237 11.32 2.77 2.69
N MET A 238 10.45 3.65 2.20
CA MET A 238 9.21 3.23 1.54
C MET A 238 9.51 2.16 0.49
N THR A 239 8.76 1.05 0.49
CA THR A 239 8.93 -0.03 -0.49
C THR A 239 7.75 -0.09 -1.43
N TYR A 240 7.96 -0.68 -2.59
CA TYR A 240 6.92 -0.79 -3.60
C TYR A 240 5.74 -1.64 -3.12
N GLU A 241 6.02 -2.71 -2.37
CA GLU A 241 4.98 -3.53 -1.78
C GLU A 241 4.14 -2.77 -0.73
N ALA A 242 4.76 -1.92 0.09
CA ALA A 242 4.04 -1.03 1.01
C ALA A 242 3.18 0.01 0.25
N GLN A 243 3.73 0.62 -0.81
CA GLN A 243 3.01 1.61 -1.64
C GLN A 243 1.78 0.98 -2.31
N LYS A 244 1.99 -0.19 -2.95
CA LYS A 244 0.96 -0.96 -3.62
C LYS A 244 -0.13 -1.43 -2.65
N THR A 245 0.26 -1.88 -1.46
CA THR A 245 -0.68 -2.30 -0.42
C THR A 245 -1.56 -1.13 0.05
N LEU A 246 -0.97 0.02 0.38
CA LEU A 246 -1.74 1.20 0.76
C LEU A 246 -2.71 1.65 -0.34
N TYR A 247 -2.24 1.67 -1.59
CA TYR A 247 -3.07 2.05 -2.73
C TYR A 247 -4.30 1.16 -2.87
N TRP A 248 -4.12 -0.17 -2.87
CA TRP A 248 -5.26 -1.07 -3.06
C TRP A 248 -6.22 -1.11 -1.87
N LEU A 249 -5.72 -0.96 -0.64
CA LEU A 249 -6.58 -0.77 0.53
C LEU A 249 -7.45 0.48 0.36
N PHE A 250 -6.85 1.61 -0.03
CA PHE A 250 -7.60 2.84 -0.29
C PHE A 250 -8.68 2.65 -1.37
N VAL A 251 -8.29 2.10 -2.53
CA VAL A 251 -9.21 1.90 -3.67
C VAL A 251 -10.37 0.97 -3.29
N ILE A 252 -10.12 -0.09 -2.53
CA ILE A 252 -11.17 -1.01 -2.07
C ILE A 252 -12.08 -0.31 -1.06
N GLU A 253 -11.52 0.41 -0.08
CA GLU A 253 -12.30 1.09 0.94
C GLU A 253 -13.20 2.17 0.34
N TYR A 254 -12.69 3.02 -0.55
CA TYR A 254 -13.43 4.16 -1.10
C TYR A 254 -14.16 3.87 -2.43
N ALA A 255 -13.88 2.72 -3.07
CA ALA A 255 -14.40 2.35 -4.40
C ALA A 255 -14.18 3.43 -5.47
N THR A 256 -13.01 4.06 -5.43
CA THR A 256 -12.57 5.05 -6.41
C THR A 256 -11.10 4.84 -6.71
N LEU A 257 -10.70 5.11 -7.95
CA LEU A 257 -9.30 5.23 -8.34
C LEU A 257 -8.78 6.65 -8.13
N ASN A 258 -9.67 7.64 -7.96
CA ASN A 258 -9.29 9.04 -7.74
C ASN A 258 -9.05 9.31 -6.26
N SER A 259 -7.78 9.32 -5.85
CA SER A 259 -7.41 9.60 -4.47
C SER A 259 -7.62 11.06 -4.03
N GLN A 260 -7.56 11.99 -4.97
CA GLN A 260 -7.85 13.42 -4.76
C GLN A 260 -9.35 13.75 -4.86
N ALA A 261 -10.22 12.78 -5.09
CA ALA A 261 -11.67 13.02 -5.06
C ALA A 261 -12.07 13.71 -3.75
N ALA A 262 -13.08 14.59 -3.82
CA ALA A 262 -13.51 15.40 -2.69
C ALA A 262 -13.73 14.54 -1.44
N TYR A 263 -13.17 14.99 -0.31
CA TYR A 263 -13.36 14.31 0.96
C TYR A 263 -14.83 14.38 1.38
N ASN A 264 -15.39 13.23 1.76
CA ASN A 264 -16.73 13.16 2.32
C ASN A 264 -16.69 12.31 3.60
N PRO A 265 -16.93 12.91 4.79
CA PRO A 265 -16.92 12.16 6.05
C PRO A 265 -18.14 11.24 6.20
N GLN A 266 -19.22 11.50 5.47
CA GLN A 266 -20.47 10.74 5.56
C GLN A 266 -20.38 9.42 4.80
N LEU A 267 -20.93 8.36 5.39
CA LEU A 267 -21.12 7.10 4.68
C LEU A 267 -22.27 7.22 3.68
N THR A 268 -22.27 6.35 2.66
CA THR A 268 -23.46 6.16 1.81
C THR A 268 -24.63 5.61 2.63
N SER A 269 -25.84 5.60 2.07
CA SER A 269 -27.03 4.99 2.70
C SER A 269 -26.83 3.52 3.07
N GLU A 270 -25.97 2.82 2.34
CA GLU A 270 -25.63 1.40 2.54
C GLU A 270 -24.49 1.20 3.56
N GLY A 271 -23.91 2.29 4.09
CA GLY A 271 -22.84 2.26 5.09
C GLY A 271 -21.42 2.19 4.52
N TYR A 272 -21.19 2.61 3.27
CA TYR A 272 -19.86 2.57 2.65
C TYR A 272 -19.12 3.91 2.70
N ARG A 273 -17.79 3.87 2.64
CA ARG A 273 -16.97 5.07 2.37
C ARG A 273 -17.17 5.53 0.92
N GLN A 274 -17.03 6.84 0.71
CA GLN A 274 -17.23 7.52 -0.57
C GLN A 274 -16.32 8.76 -0.67
N GLY A 275 -16.20 9.33 -1.87
CA GLY A 275 -15.29 10.44 -2.14
C GLY A 275 -13.83 9.98 -2.20
N GLY A 276 -12.91 10.84 -1.78
CA GLY A 276 -11.49 10.55 -1.65
C GLY A 276 -10.89 11.20 -0.41
N LEU A 277 -9.64 11.65 -0.50
CA LEU A 277 -8.93 12.34 0.59
C LEU A 277 -8.80 13.85 0.34
N GLY A 278 -9.43 14.38 -0.72
CA GLY A 278 -9.26 15.75 -1.18
C GLY A 278 -7.89 16.00 -1.81
N ASP A 279 -7.65 17.21 -2.29
CA ASP A 279 -6.42 17.58 -3.00
C ASP A 279 -5.17 17.54 -2.10
N GLY A 280 -5.38 17.62 -0.78
CA GLY A 280 -4.29 17.68 0.17
C GLY A 280 -3.50 18.99 0.07
N VAL A 281 -2.17 18.89 0.09
CA VAL A 281 -1.27 20.05 -0.02
C VAL A 281 -0.65 20.19 -1.42
N THR A 282 -1.31 19.71 -2.46
CA THR A 282 -0.74 19.55 -3.82
C THR A 282 -0.81 20.81 -4.68
N ALA A 283 -1.56 21.83 -4.26
CA ALA A 283 -1.91 22.99 -5.07
C ALA A 283 -1.10 24.26 -4.74
N TRP A 284 0.05 24.15 -4.08
CA TRP A 284 0.90 25.31 -3.81
C TRP A 284 1.62 25.75 -5.09
N ASP A 285 1.55 27.05 -5.41
CA ASP A 285 2.35 27.66 -6.48
C ASP A 285 3.86 27.48 -6.25
N TRP A 286 4.56 26.97 -7.28
CA TRP A 286 6.01 26.72 -7.27
C TRP A 286 6.85 27.91 -6.82
N ASN A 287 6.58 29.11 -7.35
CA ASN A 287 7.40 30.28 -7.05
C ASN A 287 7.20 30.71 -5.60
N SER A 288 5.95 30.68 -5.14
CA SER A 288 5.57 31.01 -3.76
C SER A 288 6.19 30.03 -2.77
N TRP A 289 6.13 28.72 -3.04
CA TRP A 289 6.76 27.68 -2.23
C TRP A 289 8.29 27.81 -2.19
N SER A 290 8.89 28.06 -3.36
CA SER A 290 10.34 28.30 -3.50
C SER A 290 10.80 29.53 -2.70
N ILE A 291 10.05 30.64 -2.77
CA ILE A 291 10.35 31.86 -2.00
C ILE A 291 10.21 31.62 -0.50
N PHE A 292 9.18 30.88 -0.08
CA PHE A 292 8.92 30.60 1.32
C PHE A 292 10.06 29.81 1.97
N ASN A 293 10.38 28.63 1.42
CA ASN A 293 11.37 27.76 2.03
C ASN A 293 12.24 26.97 1.05
N GLY A 294 12.26 27.31 -0.24
CA GLY A 294 13.08 26.61 -1.24
C GLY A 294 12.52 25.26 -1.68
N ASN A 295 11.19 25.10 -1.68
CA ASN A 295 10.48 23.86 -2.04
C ASN A 295 10.73 22.69 -1.08
N TYR A 296 10.96 23.00 0.20
CA TYR A 296 11.13 22.01 1.26
C TYR A 296 9.77 21.71 1.92
N PRO A 297 9.62 20.55 2.61
CA PRO A 297 8.39 20.25 3.33
C PRO A 297 8.10 21.29 4.42
N PHE A 298 6.83 21.50 4.69
CA PHE A 298 6.33 22.57 5.55
C PHE A 298 5.23 22.13 6.53
N ILE A 299 4.64 20.94 6.34
CA ILE A 299 3.72 20.33 7.31
C ILE A 299 4.52 19.65 8.44
N PRO A 300 4.27 19.99 9.72
CA PRO A 300 4.85 19.27 10.85
C PRO A 300 4.42 17.81 10.88
N CYS A 301 5.34 16.90 11.24
CA CYS A 301 4.99 15.51 11.49
C CYS A 301 3.98 15.42 12.65
N GLY A 302 2.89 14.69 12.47
CA GLY A 302 1.87 14.49 13.49
C GLY A 302 0.81 15.58 13.56
N TYR A 303 0.73 16.43 12.54
CA TYR A 303 -0.29 17.48 12.44
C TYR A 303 -1.73 16.93 12.54
N THR A 304 -1.95 15.74 11.99
CA THR A 304 -3.26 15.07 11.90
C THR A 304 -3.53 14.08 13.04
N ASP A 305 -2.70 14.04 14.09
CA ASP A 305 -2.75 12.99 15.12
C ASP A 305 -3.98 13.01 16.02
N HIS A 306 -4.74 14.10 16.04
CA HIS A 306 -6.04 14.16 16.70
C HIS A 306 -7.08 13.24 16.05
N HIS A 307 -6.84 12.72 14.83
CA HIS A 307 -7.66 11.70 14.20
C HIS A 307 -7.27 10.26 14.58
N GLY A 308 -6.13 10.06 15.22
CA GLY A 308 -5.64 8.73 15.59
C GLY A 308 -5.57 7.78 14.40
N ASN A 309 -6.32 6.66 14.45
CA ASN A 309 -6.34 5.66 13.38
C ASN A 309 -7.35 5.99 12.26
N LYS A 310 -8.10 7.10 12.36
CA LYS A 310 -9.17 7.43 11.42
C LYS A 310 -8.63 8.14 10.18
N SER A 311 -9.39 8.07 9.10
CA SER A 311 -9.16 8.87 7.90
C SER A 311 -9.89 10.22 8.00
N GLY A 312 -9.27 11.28 7.49
CA GLY A 312 -9.78 12.65 7.59
C GLY A 312 -8.90 13.66 6.88
N ILE A 313 -9.32 14.92 6.93
CA ILE A 313 -8.53 16.07 6.46
C ILE A 313 -8.51 17.14 7.55
N VAL A 314 -7.40 17.89 7.61
CA VAL A 314 -7.19 18.95 8.60
C VAL A 314 -6.67 20.19 7.91
N ASP A 315 -7.32 21.33 8.09
CA ASP A 315 -6.83 22.60 7.55
C ASP A 315 -5.51 22.99 8.22
N TYR A 316 -4.53 23.42 7.43
CA TYR A 316 -3.25 23.97 7.86
C TYR A 316 -3.10 25.40 7.35
N TYR A 317 -3.16 26.35 8.27
CA TYR A 317 -3.00 27.77 7.99
C TYR A 317 -1.53 28.15 8.13
N LEU A 318 -0.94 28.64 7.05
CA LEU A 318 0.45 29.06 7.01
C LEU A 318 0.56 30.59 7.13
N TYR A 319 1.47 31.04 8.01
CA TYR A 319 1.71 32.45 8.28
C TYR A 319 3.20 32.80 8.18
N THR A 320 3.51 34.08 7.95
CA THR A 320 4.85 34.64 8.11
C THR A 320 5.23 34.74 9.59
N GLU A 321 6.50 35.03 9.89
CA GLU A 321 6.96 35.33 11.26
C GLU A 321 6.23 36.51 11.91
N ASN A 322 5.77 37.47 11.10
CA ASN A 322 5.04 38.65 11.56
C ASN A 322 3.53 38.39 11.72
N GLY A 323 3.05 37.18 11.42
CA GLY A 323 1.65 36.79 11.50
C GLY A 323 0.83 37.08 10.25
N ASP A 324 1.46 37.46 9.13
CA ASP A 324 0.75 37.66 7.87
C ASP A 324 0.34 36.32 7.27
N TYR A 325 -0.90 36.22 6.80
CA TYR A 325 -1.40 35.01 6.14
C TYR A 325 -0.66 34.76 4.81
N ILE A 326 -0.19 33.53 4.62
CA ILE A 326 0.44 33.07 3.37
C ILE A 326 -0.58 32.25 2.56
N ASP A 327 -1.03 31.13 3.11
CA ASP A 327 -1.94 30.22 2.42
C ASP A 327 -2.62 29.23 3.39
N THR A 328 -3.62 28.49 2.89
CA THR A 328 -4.30 27.41 3.60
C THR A 328 -4.22 26.13 2.79
N PHE A 329 -3.83 25.05 3.44
CA PHE A 329 -3.77 23.72 2.84
C PHE A 329 -4.66 22.74 3.60
N THR A 330 -4.99 21.60 2.99
CA THR A 330 -5.66 20.51 3.70
C THR A 330 -4.70 19.35 3.85
N VAL A 331 -4.53 18.82 5.06
CA VAL A 331 -3.58 17.72 5.34
C VAL A 331 -4.37 16.42 5.46
N PRO A 332 -4.29 15.51 4.48
CA PRO A 332 -5.03 14.27 4.51
C PRO A 332 -4.38 13.23 5.42
N ARG A 333 -5.23 12.42 6.04
CA ARG A 333 -4.84 11.22 6.78
C ARG A 333 -5.64 10.04 6.27
N TYR A 334 -4.98 8.93 6.00
CA TYR A 334 -5.60 7.67 5.63
C TYR A 334 -5.24 6.59 6.66
N ARG A 335 -6.21 6.19 7.49
CA ARG A 335 -6.04 5.06 8.42
C ARG A 335 -4.78 5.16 9.31
N GLY A 336 -4.46 6.37 9.78
CA GLY A 336 -3.24 6.65 10.57
C GLY A 336 -2.03 7.15 9.76
N ILE A 337 -2.05 7.05 8.44
CA ILE A 337 -0.99 7.53 7.54
C ILE A 337 -1.28 8.99 7.15
N GLU A 338 -0.46 9.93 7.62
CA GLU A 338 -0.53 11.36 7.29
C GLU A 338 0.14 11.64 5.94
N ASN A 339 -0.45 12.49 5.08
CA ASN A 339 0.05 12.83 3.74
C ASN A 339 0.41 11.61 2.88
N PRO A 340 -0.52 10.67 2.62
CA PRO A 340 -0.24 9.49 1.80
C PRO A 340 0.26 9.84 0.38
N PHE A 341 -0.13 11.02 -0.12
CA PHE A 341 0.33 11.62 -1.37
C PHE A 341 0.49 13.14 -1.20
N GLY A 342 1.03 13.82 -2.20
CA GLY A 342 1.34 15.25 -2.12
C GLY A 342 2.43 15.57 -1.10
N HIS A 343 2.59 16.86 -0.79
CA HIS A 343 3.62 17.43 0.09
C HIS A 343 5.05 17.25 -0.44
N ILE A 344 5.53 16.02 -0.46
CA ILE A 344 6.82 15.61 -1.01
C ILE A 344 6.70 14.30 -1.77
N TRP A 345 7.56 14.11 -2.76
CA TRP A 345 7.75 12.83 -3.42
C TRP A 345 8.29 11.78 -2.46
N LYS A 346 7.89 10.52 -2.66
CA LYS A 346 8.39 9.39 -1.89
C LYS A 346 9.29 8.54 -2.76
N TRP A 347 10.59 8.50 -2.43
CA TRP A 347 11.49 7.47 -2.94
C TRP A 347 11.01 6.10 -2.48
N THR A 348 10.76 5.23 -3.46
CA THR A 348 10.27 3.87 -3.24
C THR A 348 11.30 2.85 -3.72
N ASP A 349 11.67 1.93 -2.83
CA ASP A 349 12.61 0.83 -3.08
C ASP A 349 11.88 -0.48 -3.41
N GLY A 350 12.61 -1.51 -3.84
CA GLY A 350 12.02 -2.76 -4.32
C GLY A 350 11.40 -2.65 -5.72
N ILE A 351 11.61 -1.54 -6.42
CA ILE A 351 11.21 -1.34 -7.82
C ILE A 351 12.28 -0.59 -8.62
N ASN A 352 12.58 -1.08 -9.82
CA ASN A 352 13.51 -0.46 -10.77
C ASN A 352 12.93 -0.51 -12.18
N ILE A 353 13.17 0.55 -12.96
CA ILE A 353 12.76 0.62 -14.36
C ILE A 353 14.00 0.57 -15.24
N ARG A 354 13.98 -0.29 -16.27
CA ARG A 354 14.93 -0.26 -17.37
C ARG A 354 14.32 0.51 -18.52
N ILE A 355 14.76 1.74 -18.75
CA ILE A 355 14.28 2.52 -19.89
C ILE A 355 15.35 2.46 -20.99
N SER A 356 15.00 1.84 -22.11
CA SER A 356 15.84 1.76 -23.30
C SER A 356 15.50 2.88 -24.30
N PRO A 357 16.49 3.40 -25.03
CA PRO A 357 16.26 4.26 -26.20
C PRO A 357 15.39 3.57 -27.25
N ASN A 358 14.84 4.37 -28.15
CA ASN A 358 14.16 3.88 -29.34
C ASN A 358 15.12 3.14 -30.29
N ALA A 359 14.57 2.32 -31.18
CA ALA A 359 15.31 1.79 -32.30
C ALA A 359 15.91 2.94 -33.14
N PRO A 360 17.12 2.77 -33.72
CA PRO A 360 17.93 1.55 -33.72
C PRO A 360 18.91 1.43 -32.53
N THR A 361 18.98 2.41 -31.61
CA THR A 361 19.99 2.44 -30.54
C THR A 361 19.58 1.73 -29.25
N GLY A 362 18.35 1.21 -29.21
CA GLY A 362 17.83 0.40 -28.12
C GLY A 362 16.62 -0.45 -28.56
N ASP A 363 16.02 -1.16 -27.62
CA ASP A 363 14.86 -2.03 -27.88
C ASP A 363 13.51 -1.32 -27.84
N GLY A 364 13.49 -0.01 -27.52
CA GLY A 364 12.25 0.77 -27.44
C GLY A 364 11.31 0.37 -26.32
N LEU A 365 11.80 -0.26 -25.24
CA LEU A 365 11.00 -0.70 -24.09
C LEU A 365 11.37 0.02 -22.79
N SER A 366 10.37 0.20 -21.93
CA SER A 366 10.54 0.60 -20.53
C SER A 366 10.07 -0.55 -19.64
N LYS A 367 10.98 -1.39 -19.15
CA LYS A 367 10.66 -2.62 -18.42
C LYS A 367 10.62 -2.35 -16.91
N VAL A 368 9.55 -2.76 -16.24
CA VAL A 368 9.37 -2.64 -14.79
C VAL A 368 9.82 -3.92 -14.10
N PHE A 369 10.76 -3.78 -13.17
CA PHE A 369 11.29 -4.87 -12.35
C PHE A 369 10.95 -4.63 -10.88
N VAL A 370 10.44 -5.64 -10.19
CA VAL A 370 10.07 -5.57 -8.76
C VAL A 370 10.77 -6.66 -7.96
N CYS A 371 10.98 -6.40 -6.67
CA CYS A 371 11.57 -7.35 -5.74
C CYS A 371 10.85 -7.27 -4.39
N ASP A 372 10.42 -8.41 -3.88
CA ASP A 372 9.76 -8.51 -2.57
C ASP A 372 10.74 -8.89 -1.45
N ASP A 373 11.98 -9.26 -1.79
CA ASP A 373 13.03 -9.65 -0.85
C ASP A 373 13.96 -8.45 -0.56
N PRO A 374 13.87 -7.82 0.64
CA PRO A 374 14.68 -6.66 0.97
C PRO A 374 16.19 -6.92 0.96
N GLU A 375 16.64 -8.17 1.10
CA GLU A 375 18.05 -8.53 1.02
C GLU A 375 18.63 -8.29 -0.38
N LYS A 376 17.78 -8.36 -1.41
CA LYS A 376 18.16 -8.22 -2.81
C LYS A 376 17.99 -6.81 -3.36
N PHE A 377 17.49 -5.87 -2.57
CA PHE A 377 17.29 -4.49 -3.04
C PHE A 377 18.58 -3.87 -3.56
N THR A 378 18.53 -3.30 -4.76
CA THR A 378 19.69 -2.75 -5.47
C THR A 378 19.32 -1.52 -6.29
N ASP A 379 20.29 -0.61 -6.45
CA ASP A 379 20.17 0.61 -7.25
C ASP A 379 21.03 0.59 -8.53
N SER A 380 21.65 -0.55 -8.84
CA SER A 380 22.67 -0.66 -9.90
C SER A 380 22.41 -1.74 -10.93
N ASN A 381 21.45 -2.63 -10.67
CA ASN A 381 21.12 -3.76 -11.54
C ASN A 381 19.71 -4.29 -11.23
N TYR A 382 19.34 -5.42 -11.84
CA TYR A 382 18.03 -6.07 -11.69
C TYR A 382 18.15 -7.48 -11.08
N ASN A 383 19.30 -7.84 -10.49
CA ASN A 383 19.52 -9.17 -9.94
C ASN A 383 18.57 -9.39 -8.76
N GLY A 384 17.83 -10.50 -8.78
CA GLY A 384 16.82 -10.79 -7.76
C GLY A 384 15.47 -10.10 -7.97
N TYR A 385 15.32 -9.29 -9.02
CA TYR A 385 14.07 -8.65 -9.39
C TYR A 385 13.37 -9.42 -10.52
N SER A 386 12.05 -9.45 -10.49
CA SER A 386 11.20 -10.04 -11.52
C SER A 386 10.64 -8.97 -12.45
N HIS A 387 10.70 -9.21 -13.76
CA HIS A 387 10.02 -8.36 -14.75
C HIS A 387 8.51 -8.61 -14.67
N VAL A 388 7.72 -7.55 -14.46
CA VAL A 388 6.26 -7.66 -14.27
C VAL A 388 5.45 -7.03 -15.41
N GLY A 389 6.10 -6.30 -16.31
CA GLY A 389 5.46 -5.66 -17.45
C GLY A 389 6.24 -4.45 -17.93
N ASN A 390 5.69 -3.74 -18.91
CA ASN A 390 6.31 -2.53 -19.45
C ASN A 390 5.50 -1.31 -19.03
N GLU A 391 6.18 -0.25 -18.61
CA GLU A 391 5.53 1.02 -18.35
C GLU A 391 5.25 1.79 -19.65
N ALA A 392 4.29 2.72 -19.58
CA ALA A 392 4.03 3.67 -20.64
C ALA A 392 5.31 4.44 -20.99
N ARG A 393 5.47 4.77 -22.27
CA ARG A 393 6.66 5.48 -22.79
C ARG A 393 6.41 6.97 -23.05
N ASN A 394 5.18 7.41 -22.81
CA ASN A 394 4.77 8.81 -22.82
C ASN A 394 4.31 9.20 -21.42
N GLU A 395 4.52 10.47 -21.07
CA GLU A 395 3.89 11.07 -19.90
C GLU A 395 2.40 11.36 -20.17
N GLY A 396 1.61 11.42 -19.11
CA GLY A 396 0.17 11.69 -19.19
C GLY A 396 -0.62 11.12 -18.01
N TYR A 397 -1.91 11.42 -17.96
CA TYR A 397 -2.83 10.81 -17.00
C TYR A 397 -2.99 9.31 -17.29
N VAL A 398 -3.04 8.51 -16.23
CA VAL A 398 -3.00 7.06 -16.34
C VAL A 398 -4.37 6.48 -16.69
N LYS A 399 -4.42 5.75 -17.81
CA LYS A 399 -5.60 5.03 -18.27
C LYS A 399 -5.57 3.56 -17.84
N GLU A 400 -4.43 2.93 -18.05
CA GLU A 400 -4.19 1.53 -17.68
C GLU A 400 -2.88 1.40 -16.89
N ILE A 401 -2.88 0.48 -15.93
CA ILE A 401 -1.70 0.03 -15.19
C ILE A 401 -1.33 -1.38 -15.65
N ILE A 402 -0.13 -1.82 -15.31
CA ILE A 402 0.34 -3.19 -15.59
C ILE A 402 -0.62 -4.23 -14.99
N PHE A 403 -1.11 -3.99 -13.77
CA PHE A 403 -2.06 -4.83 -13.04
C PHE A 403 -1.52 -6.24 -12.77
N GLY A 404 -1.47 -7.12 -13.78
CA GLY A 404 -0.89 -8.46 -13.66
C GLY A 404 -1.52 -9.31 -12.55
N GLU A 405 -0.81 -10.37 -12.17
CA GLU A 405 -1.18 -11.30 -11.09
C GLU A 405 -1.08 -10.65 -9.70
N TYR A 406 -0.13 -9.73 -9.53
CA TYR A 406 0.23 -9.15 -8.23
C TYR A 406 -0.27 -7.72 -8.01
N GLY A 407 -1.08 -7.18 -8.93
CA GLY A 407 -1.72 -5.87 -8.79
C GLY A 407 -0.79 -4.68 -9.02
N GLU A 408 0.11 -4.74 -9.97
CA GLU A 408 1.10 -3.70 -10.21
C GLU A 408 0.47 -2.37 -10.59
N ILE A 409 0.79 -1.34 -9.82
CA ILE A 409 0.25 0.03 -9.94
C ILE A 409 1.02 0.89 -10.94
N MET A 410 2.03 0.33 -11.60
CA MET A 410 2.81 1.07 -12.60
C MET A 410 2.00 1.32 -13.87
N PRO A 411 2.03 2.54 -14.45
CA PRO A 411 1.27 2.90 -15.64
C PRO A 411 1.72 2.11 -16.88
N SER A 412 0.80 1.48 -17.60
CA SER A 412 1.06 0.81 -18.89
C SER A 412 0.51 1.61 -20.08
N VAL A 413 -0.50 2.46 -19.84
CA VAL A 413 -1.06 3.39 -20.83
C VAL A 413 -1.35 4.73 -20.16
N SER A 414 -0.73 5.80 -20.65
CA SER A 414 -0.88 7.17 -20.13
C SER A 414 -1.47 8.13 -21.15
N SER A 415 -2.35 7.63 -22.03
CA SER A 415 -3.04 8.42 -23.06
C SER A 415 -4.55 8.19 -23.01
N GLY A 416 -5.32 9.25 -23.25
CA GLY A 416 -6.79 9.19 -23.28
C GLY A 416 -7.46 9.11 -21.90
N ALA A 417 -6.78 9.56 -20.83
CA ALA A 417 -7.32 9.76 -19.49
C ALA A 417 -7.13 11.22 -19.04
N GLY A 418 -7.66 11.57 -17.86
CA GLY A 418 -7.59 12.91 -17.28
C GLY A 418 -7.67 12.87 -15.76
N SER A 419 -7.56 14.02 -15.11
CA SER A 419 -7.62 14.16 -13.64
C SER A 419 -8.93 13.69 -13.01
N THR A 420 -9.97 13.46 -13.80
CA THR A 420 -11.28 12.99 -13.33
C THR A 420 -11.74 11.70 -14.02
N THR A 421 -10.87 11.03 -14.80
CA THR A 421 -11.21 9.80 -15.52
C THR A 421 -10.13 8.72 -15.34
N TYR A 422 -10.54 7.46 -15.31
CA TYR A 422 -9.68 6.31 -15.06
C TYR A 422 -8.91 6.43 -13.74
N PHE A 423 -7.58 6.41 -13.72
CA PHE A 423 -6.81 6.41 -12.48
C PHE A 423 -6.62 7.80 -11.87
N CYS A 424 -6.90 8.87 -12.62
CA CYS A 424 -6.74 10.27 -12.20
C CYS A 424 -5.32 10.73 -11.87
N ASP A 425 -4.45 9.82 -11.46
CA ASP A 425 -3.04 10.08 -11.18
C ASP A 425 -2.25 10.19 -12.50
N TYR A 426 -1.14 10.93 -12.46
CA TYR A 426 -0.28 11.15 -13.63
C TYR A 426 0.85 10.11 -13.72
N HIS A 427 1.49 10.04 -14.87
CA HIS A 427 2.74 9.33 -15.08
C HIS A 427 3.74 10.26 -15.74
N TYR A 428 4.93 10.39 -15.16
CA TYR A 428 5.99 11.22 -15.72
C TYR A 428 7.23 10.36 -16.00
N THR A 429 7.66 10.34 -17.25
CA THR A 429 8.81 9.54 -17.71
C THR A 429 9.49 10.26 -18.88
N ASN A 430 10.72 9.85 -19.21
CA ASN A 430 11.37 10.28 -20.44
C ASN A 430 12.12 9.14 -21.12
N ILE A 431 12.31 9.26 -22.44
CA ILE A 431 13.11 8.31 -23.19
C ILE A 431 14.56 8.82 -23.25
N PRO A 432 15.52 8.11 -22.64
CA PRO A 432 16.92 8.50 -22.66
C PRO A 432 17.58 8.15 -24.00
N SER A 433 18.74 8.76 -24.25
CA SER A 433 19.59 8.45 -25.42
C SER A 433 20.42 7.18 -25.27
N ALA A 434 20.61 6.71 -24.03
CA ALA A 434 21.23 5.43 -23.68
C ALA A 434 20.36 4.69 -22.65
N GLU A 435 20.50 3.37 -22.57
CA GLU A 435 19.77 2.58 -21.58
C GLU A 435 20.12 3.03 -20.17
N ASN A 436 19.10 3.22 -19.32
CA ASN A 436 19.28 3.65 -17.95
C ASN A 436 18.40 2.87 -16.97
N LEU A 437 18.95 2.65 -15.77
CA LEU A 437 18.19 2.24 -14.59
C LEU A 437 17.60 3.49 -13.93
N ARG A 438 16.28 3.49 -13.76
CA ARG A 438 15.53 4.53 -13.05
C ARG A 438 14.89 3.96 -11.79
N GLY A 439 14.83 4.77 -10.75
CA GLY A 439 13.96 4.49 -9.61
C GLY A 439 12.57 5.09 -9.84
N VAL A 440 11.67 4.89 -8.87
CA VAL A 440 10.32 5.46 -8.93
C VAL A 440 10.08 6.36 -7.71
N LEU A 441 9.58 7.56 -7.98
CA LEU A 441 9.01 8.45 -6.99
C LEU A 441 7.48 8.36 -7.07
N PHE A 442 6.81 8.19 -5.92
CA PHE A 442 5.35 8.17 -5.84
C PHE A 442 4.78 9.38 -5.09
N GLY A 443 3.52 9.72 -5.37
CA GLY A 443 2.71 10.61 -4.54
C GLY A 443 2.56 12.04 -5.07
N GLY A 444 3.55 12.57 -5.77
CA GLY A 444 3.65 13.99 -6.09
C GLY A 444 4.12 14.85 -4.91
N ASP A 445 4.57 16.07 -5.21
CA ASP A 445 4.91 17.10 -4.23
C ASP A 445 3.80 18.16 -4.09
N ALA A 446 4.10 19.24 -3.36
CA ALA A 446 3.15 20.29 -3.06
C ALA A 446 2.74 21.17 -4.25
N ASN A 447 3.33 21.01 -5.44
CA ASN A 447 3.01 21.78 -6.65
C ASN A 447 2.51 20.87 -7.80
N CYS A 448 2.17 19.61 -7.51
CA CYS A 448 1.71 18.68 -8.54
C CYS A 448 0.25 18.86 -8.94
N SER A 449 -0.53 19.66 -8.20
CA SER A 449 -1.96 19.90 -8.42
C SER A 449 -2.72 18.57 -8.66
N ALA A 450 -3.59 18.55 -9.67
CA ALA A 450 -4.39 17.39 -10.05
C ALA A 450 -3.59 16.16 -10.55
N PHE A 451 -2.26 16.26 -10.73
CA PHE A 451 -1.44 15.11 -11.09
C PHE A 451 -1.17 14.16 -9.93
N ALA A 452 -1.20 14.69 -8.70
CA ALA A 452 -0.86 13.97 -7.48
C ALA A 452 -1.87 12.88 -7.13
N GLY A 453 -1.44 11.98 -6.25
CA GLY A 453 -2.23 10.86 -5.76
C GLY A 453 -1.36 9.66 -5.42
N PHE A 454 -1.95 8.64 -4.81
CA PHE A 454 -1.22 7.46 -4.35
C PHE A 454 -0.36 6.80 -5.44
N ALA A 455 -0.83 6.79 -6.69
CA ALA A 455 -0.17 6.11 -7.79
C ALA A 455 0.41 7.07 -8.84
N PHE A 456 0.59 8.37 -8.53
CA PHE A 456 1.39 9.26 -9.41
C PHE A 456 2.83 8.73 -9.44
N ALA A 457 3.21 8.09 -10.55
CA ALA A 457 4.52 7.50 -10.76
C ALA A 457 5.43 8.40 -11.60
N TYR A 458 6.57 8.78 -11.03
CA TYR A 458 7.62 9.55 -11.68
C TYR A 458 8.89 8.71 -11.83
N THR A 459 9.31 8.44 -13.07
CA THR A 459 10.38 7.47 -13.42
C THR A 459 11.55 8.10 -14.18
N LEU A 460 11.71 9.43 -14.08
CA LEU A 460 12.83 10.16 -14.72
C LEU A 460 14.19 9.94 -14.03
N ASN A 461 14.17 9.76 -12.71
CA ASN A 461 15.35 9.95 -11.87
C ASN A 461 16.13 8.65 -11.64
N ALA A 462 17.46 8.76 -11.61
CA ALA A 462 18.30 7.69 -11.07
C ALA A 462 18.09 7.60 -9.54
N PRO A 463 18.26 6.41 -8.92
CA PRO A 463 18.12 6.25 -7.47
C PRO A 463 19.02 7.18 -6.63
N SER A 464 20.13 7.65 -7.21
CA SER A 464 21.07 8.59 -6.60
C SER A 464 20.59 10.04 -6.59
N SER A 465 19.53 10.40 -7.32
CA SER A 465 19.03 11.77 -7.41
C SER A 465 18.46 12.25 -6.06
N THR A 466 18.66 13.54 -5.78
CA THR A 466 18.21 14.22 -4.56
C THR A 466 17.52 15.53 -4.93
N SER A 467 16.46 15.91 -4.21
CA SER A 467 15.77 17.20 -4.38
C SER A 467 15.14 17.66 -3.06
N ALA A 468 14.92 18.96 -2.92
CA ALA A 468 14.27 19.58 -1.75
C ALA A 468 12.85 19.04 -1.50
N SER A 469 12.14 18.65 -2.56
CA SER A 469 10.79 18.08 -2.49
C SER A 469 10.76 16.55 -2.51
N VAL A 470 11.91 15.88 -2.38
CA VAL A 470 12.03 14.42 -2.44
C VAL A 470 12.45 13.86 -1.08
N GLY A 471 11.54 13.08 -0.49
CA GLY A 471 11.73 12.34 0.77
C GLY A 471 11.40 10.86 0.63
N SER A 472 11.01 10.22 1.73
CA SER A 472 10.50 8.84 1.75
C SER A 472 9.69 8.61 3.04
N ARG A 473 9.29 7.35 3.27
CA ARG A 473 8.73 6.85 4.54
C ARG A 473 9.68 5.82 5.14
N LEU A 474 9.44 5.45 6.39
CA LEU A 474 10.11 4.34 7.05
C LEU A 474 9.17 3.13 7.04
N CYS A 475 9.67 1.94 6.72
CA CYS A 475 8.93 0.70 6.73
C CYS A 475 9.68 -0.37 7.52
N PHE A 476 8.93 -1.27 8.17
CA PHE A 476 9.45 -2.48 8.80
C PHE A 476 8.70 -3.71 8.30
N PHE A 477 9.46 -4.70 7.85
CA PHE A 477 8.97 -6.00 7.40
C PHE A 477 9.52 -7.06 8.35
N PRO A 478 8.70 -7.61 9.26
CA PRO A 478 9.13 -8.69 10.14
C PRO A 478 9.66 -9.86 9.31
N LYS A 479 10.85 -10.38 9.63
CA LYS A 479 11.28 -11.67 9.08
C LYS A 479 10.41 -12.78 9.69
N ALA A 480 9.97 -13.69 8.83
CA ALA A 480 9.19 -14.87 9.22
C ALA A 480 10.02 -15.87 10.04
#